data_AF-A0A955WTP6-F1
#
_entry.id   AF-A0A955WTP6-F1
#
_cell.length_a   1.000
_cell.length_b   1.000
_cell.length_c   1.000
_cell.angle_alpha   90.00
_cell.angle_beta   90.00
_cell.angle_gamma   90.00
#
_symmetry.space_group_name_H-M   'P 1'
#
loop_
_entity.id
_entity.type
_entity.pdbx_description
1 polymer ?
#
loop_
_entity_poly.entity_id
_entity_poly.type
_entity_poly.pdbx_seq_one_letter_code
_entity_poly.pdbx_strand_id
1 'polypeptide(L)'
;WGHNPLPWPADDERPGAACYCGRHGCLETWLSGRQFAHRFQEVTGLAWDSRRIVAEAQAGHAAAAQAFDRYCDRLARGLAHVINVLDPDVIVLGGGMSNARALYAEVPRRWGAYVFSDVVQTRLVPPAHGDSSGVRGAAWLWGR
;
A
#
# COMPACT_ATOMS: atom_id res chain seq x y z
N TRP A 1 8.55 -5.81 6.05
CA TRP A 1 7.42 -6.21 5.18
C TRP A 1 7.67 -5.85 3.70
N GLY A 2 8.22 -4.67 3.40
CA GLY A 2 8.41 -4.17 2.02
C GLY A 2 9.34 -4.98 1.10
N HIS A 3 10.29 -5.76 1.63
CA HIS A 3 11.18 -6.64 0.82
C HIS A 3 10.66 -8.06 0.61
N ASN A 4 9.41 -8.34 0.98
CA ASN A 4 8.75 -9.58 0.60
C ASN A 4 8.15 -9.44 -0.82
N PRO A 5 8.08 -10.51 -1.61
CA PRO A 5 7.45 -10.47 -2.93
C PRO A 5 5.97 -10.11 -2.83
N LEU A 6 5.42 -9.50 -3.88
CA LEU A 6 3.98 -9.28 -4.02
C LEU A 6 3.23 -10.63 -3.99
N PRO A 7 2.30 -10.84 -3.04
CA PRO A 7 1.47 -12.05 -3.01
C PRO A 7 0.50 -12.09 -4.20
N TRP A 8 0.22 -13.29 -4.70
CA TRP A 8 -0.67 -13.54 -5.86
C TRP A 8 -0.44 -12.57 -7.04
N PRO A 9 0.79 -12.44 -7.57
CA PRO A 9 1.05 -11.53 -8.67
C PRO A 9 0.41 -12.06 -9.95
N ALA A 10 -0.27 -11.16 -10.66
CA ALA A 10 -0.76 -11.39 -12.02
C ALA A 10 0.42 -11.55 -12.99
N ASP A 11 0.14 -12.05 -14.20
CA ASP A 11 1.19 -12.35 -15.17
C ASP A 11 1.97 -11.10 -15.59
N ASP A 12 1.31 -9.94 -15.71
CA ASP A 12 1.93 -8.65 -16.03
C ASP A 12 2.72 -8.04 -14.84
N GLU A 13 2.65 -8.66 -13.67
CA GLU A 13 3.36 -8.26 -12.46
C GLU A 13 4.61 -9.11 -12.19
N ARG A 14 4.88 -10.12 -13.03
CA ARG A 14 6.04 -11.01 -12.92
C ARG A 14 7.12 -10.65 -13.94
N PRO A 15 8.41 -10.65 -13.55
CA PRO A 15 8.95 -10.87 -12.21
C PRO A 15 8.81 -9.66 -11.27
N GLY A 16 8.30 -8.53 -11.78
CA GLY A 16 8.30 -7.24 -11.11
C GLY A 16 9.63 -6.50 -11.25
N ALA A 17 9.67 -5.24 -10.82
CA ALA A 17 10.88 -4.42 -10.90
C ALA A 17 12.00 -4.95 -10.00
N ALA A 18 13.25 -4.69 -10.37
CA ALA A 18 14.41 -4.96 -9.53
C ALA A 18 14.33 -4.12 -8.25
N CYS A 19 14.61 -4.75 -7.11
CA CYS A 19 14.70 -4.12 -5.81
C CYS A 19 16.18 -3.99 -5.40
N TYR A 20 16.51 -2.93 -4.67
CA TYR A 20 17.88 -2.72 -4.18
C TYR A 20 18.36 -3.81 -3.21
N CYS A 21 17.45 -4.63 -2.68
CA CYS A 21 17.81 -5.80 -1.87
C CYS A 21 18.35 -6.98 -2.70
N GLY A 22 18.45 -6.84 -4.03
CA GLY A 22 18.94 -7.86 -4.95
C GLY A 22 17.88 -8.84 -5.45
N ARG A 23 16.61 -8.66 -5.06
CA ARG A 23 15.45 -9.48 -5.50
C ARG A 23 14.57 -8.70 -6.48
N HIS A 24 13.51 -9.33 -6.97
CA HIS A 24 12.52 -8.71 -7.87
C HIS A 24 11.13 -8.71 -7.24
N GLY A 25 10.31 -7.73 -7.61
CA GLY A 25 8.89 -7.71 -7.28
C GLY A 25 8.57 -7.54 -5.78
N CYS A 26 9.50 -6.97 -5.01
CA CYS A 26 9.27 -6.63 -3.61
C CYS A 26 8.09 -5.67 -3.45
N LEU A 27 7.29 -5.80 -2.40
CA LEU A 27 6.15 -4.92 -2.12
C LEU A 27 6.50 -3.43 -2.18
N GLU A 28 7.72 -3.04 -1.76
CA GLU A 28 8.20 -1.66 -1.86
C GLU A 28 8.28 -1.13 -3.29
N THR A 29 8.61 -2.00 -4.25
CA THR A 29 8.66 -1.66 -5.68
C THR A 29 7.26 -1.53 -6.31
N TRP A 30 6.21 -1.65 -5.50
CA TRP A 30 4.83 -1.45 -5.93
C TRP A 30 4.12 -0.39 -5.09
N LEU A 31 4.38 -0.37 -3.78
CA LEU A 31 3.57 0.34 -2.79
C LEU A 31 4.22 1.62 -2.26
N SER A 32 5.49 1.87 -2.55
CA SER A 32 6.10 3.17 -2.25
C SER A 32 5.54 4.26 -3.15
N GLY A 33 5.33 5.47 -2.62
CA GLY A 33 4.79 6.59 -3.40
C GLY A 33 5.67 6.97 -4.60
N ARG A 34 7.00 6.83 -4.48
CA ARG A 34 7.95 7.05 -5.58
C ARG A 34 7.74 6.02 -6.70
N GLN A 35 7.67 4.74 -6.35
CA GLN A 35 7.52 3.70 -7.37
C GLN A 35 6.11 3.69 -7.98
N PHE A 36 5.09 4.04 -7.20
CA PHE A 36 3.74 4.28 -7.72
C PHE A 36 3.72 5.38 -8.79
N ALA A 37 4.36 6.52 -8.52
CA ALA A 37 4.50 7.62 -9.48
C ALA A 37 5.32 7.21 -10.72
N HIS A 38 6.43 6.51 -10.51
CA HIS A 38 7.27 6.01 -11.60
C HIS A 38 6.49 5.10 -12.56
N ARG A 39 5.74 4.13 -12.03
CA ARG A 39 4.92 3.21 -12.83
C ARG A 39 3.80 3.94 -13.57
N PHE A 40 3.20 4.96 -12.95
CA PHE A 40 2.22 5.80 -13.63
C PHE A 40 2.83 6.53 -14.82
N GLN A 41 4.01 7.13 -14.65
CA GLN A 41 4.72 7.80 -15.73
C GLN A 41 5.14 6.83 -16.85
N GLU A 42 5.62 5.62 -16.52
CA GLU A 42 5.94 4.59 -17.53
C GLU A 42 4.73 4.23 -18.42
N VAL A 43 3.54 4.11 -17.81
CA VAL A 43 2.33 3.69 -18.51
C VAL A 43 1.68 4.82 -19.31
N THR A 44 1.76 6.05 -18.81
CA THR A 44 0.98 7.19 -19.36
C THR A 44 1.83 8.27 -20.03
N GLY A 45 3.14 8.29 -19.78
CA GLY A 45 4.03 9.40 -20.14
C GLY A 45 3.90 10.64 -19.24
N LEU A 46 2.96 10.66 -18.28
CA LEU A 46 2.70 11.81 -17.42
C LEU A 46 3.56 11.78 -16.15
N ALA A 47 4.44 12.76 -15.99
CA ALA A 47 5.32 12.90 -14.82
C ALA A 47 4.59 13.57 -13.65
N TRP A 48 3.77 12.81 -12.91
CA TRP A 48 3.04 13.27 -11.73
C TRP A 48 3.59 12.62 -10.46
N ASP A 49 3.54 13.36 -9.34
CA ASP A 49 3.82 12.76 -8.04
C ASP A 49 2.63 11.93 -7.54
N SER A 50 2.87 11.06 -6.55
CA SER A 50 1.83 10.17 -6.01
C SER A 50 0.61 10.91 -5.47
N ARG A 51 0.80 12.10 -4.88
CA ARG A 51 -0.30 12.92 -4.34
C ARG A 51 -1.20 13.41 -5.45
N ARG A 52 -0.62 13.94 -6.53
CA ARG A 52 -1.38 14.38 -7.70
C ARG A 52 -2.11 13.20 -8.34
N ILE A 53 -1.46 12.06 -8.52
CA ILE A 53 -2.12 10.88 -9.11
C ILE A 53 -3.36 10.48 -8.29
N VAL A 54 -3.27 10.46 -6.96
CA VAL A 54 -4.42 10.16 -6.10
C VAL A 54 -5.52 11.22 -6.23
N ALA A 55 -5.17 12.51 -6.26
CA ALA A 55 -6.14 13.59 -6.42
C ALA A 55 -6.87 13.51 -7.77
N GLU A 56 -6.14 13.26 -8.85
CA GLU A 56 -6.70 13.13 -10.21
C GLU A 56 -7.54 11.86 -10.35
N ALA A 57 -7.17 10.76 -9.67
CA ALA A 57 -8.00 9.57 -9.59
C ALA A 57 -9.37 9.87 -8.97
N GLN A 58 -9.41 10.68 -7.90
CA GLN A 58 -10.64 11.13 -7.25
C GLN A 58 -11.44 12.11 -8.12
N ALA A 59 -10.77 12.90 -8.95
CA ALA A 59 -11.39 13.79 -9.93
C ALA A 59 -11.92 13.04 -11.18
N GLY A 60 -11.75 11.72 -11.26
CA GLY A 60 -12.26 10.90 -12.37
C GLY A 60 -11.31 10.76 -13.55
N HIS A 61 -10.03 11.14 -13.43
CA HIS A 61 -9.06 10.93 -14.48
C HIS A 61 -8.80 9.43 -14.69
N ALA A 62 -9.24 8.90 -15.84
CA ALA A 62 -9.32 7.45 -16.08
C ALA A 62 -8.01 6.69 -15.81
N ALA A 63 -6.88 7.17 -16.33
CA ALA A 63 -5.59 6.49 -16.12
C ALA A 63 -5.13 6.54 -14.65
N ALA A 64 -5.47 7.61 -13.92
CA ALA A 64 -5.09 7.78 -12.52
C ALA A 64 -5.96 6.90 -11.63
N ALA A 65 -7.27 6.84 -11.91
CA ALA A 65 -8.20 5.92 -11.27
C ALA A 65 -7.74 4.46 -11.46
N GLN A 66 -7.37 4.06 -12.68
CA GLN A 66 -6.86 2.72 -12.95
C GLN A 66 -5.54 2.42 -12.22
N ALA A 67 -4.63 3.39 -12.14
CA ALA A 67 -3.38 3.23 -11.41
C ALA A 67 -3.63 3.07 -9.91
N PHE A 68 -4.51 3.89 -9.34
CA PHE A 68 -4.86 3.85 -7.92
C PHE A 68 -5.64 2.58 -7.55
N ASP A 69 -6.50 2.07 -8.44
CA ASP A 69 -7.19 0.80 -8.25
C ASP A 69 -6.19 -0.37 -8.15
N ARG A 70 -5.24 -0.44 -9.10
CA ARG A 70 -4.12 -1.42 -9.03
C ARG A 70 -3.28 -1.26 -7.77
N TYR A 71 -3.06 -0.03 -7.31
CA TYR A 71 -2.36 0.22 -6.05
C TYR A 71 -3.13 -0.35 -4.85
N CYS A 72 -4.44 -0.07 -4.76
CA CYS A 72 -5.31 -0.58 -3.69
C CYS A 72 -5.33 -2.12 -3.67
N ASP A 73 -5.41 -2.73 -4.85
CA ASP A 73 -5.39 -4.18 -5.01
C ASP A 73 -4.08 -4.82 -4.53
N ARG A 74 -2.92 -4.28 -4.96
CA ARG A 74 -1.60 -4.74 -4.51
C ARG A 74 -1.41 -4.56 -3.01
N LEU A 75 -1.90 -3.45 -2.46
CA LEU A 75 -1.85 -3.20 -1.02
C LEU A 75 -2.75 -4.20 -0.27
N ALA A 76 -3.94 -4.50 -0.79
CA ALA A 76 -4.83 -5.50 -0.22
C ALA A 76 -4.18 -6.89 -0.19
N ARG A 77 -3.55 -7.33 -1.29
CA ARG A 77 -2.79 -8.59 -1.36
C ARG A 77 -1.64 -8.63 -0.35
N GLY A 78 -0.86 -7.56 -0.27
CA GLY A 78 0.24 -7.44 0.68
C GLY A 78 -0.23 -7.49 2.15
N LEU A 79 -1.30 -6.78 2.49
CA LEU A 79 -1.85 -6.77 3.85
C LEU A 79 -2.59 -8.06 4.19
N ALA A 80 -3.30 -8.68 3.25
CA ALA A 80 -3.96 -9.96 3.47
C ALA A 80 -2.97 -11.06 3.85
N HIS A 81 -1.77 -11.05 3.26
CA HIS A 81 -0.69 -11.95 3.69
C HIS A 81 -0.29 -11.72 5.15
N VAL A 82 -0.22 -10.46 5.60
CA VAL A 82 0.06 -10.13 7.02
C VAL A 82 -1.10 -10.59 7.92
N ILE A 83 -2.34 -10.35 7.51
CA ILE A 83 -3.54 -10.77 8.24
C ILE A 83 -3.57 -12.29 8.40
N ASN A 84 -3.35 -13.05 7.33
CA ASN A 84 -3.34 -14.51 7.39
C ASN A 84 -2.27 -15.10 8.32
N VAL A 85 -1.20 -14.36 8.61
CA VAL A 85 -0.10 -14.83 9.48
C VAL A 85 -0.22 -14.34 10.92
N LEU A 86 -0.67 -13.09 11.12
CA LEU A 86 -0.65 -12.45 12.44
C LEU A 86 -2.05 -12.21 13.04
N ASP A 87 -3.09 -12.23 12.22
CA ASP A 87 -4.48 -11.88 12.56
C ASP A 87 -4.61 -10.64 13.47
N PRO A 88 -4.10 -9.46 13.06
CA PRO A 88 -4.07 -8.29 13.92
C PRO A 88 -5.45 -7.64 14.05
N ASP A 89 -5.78 -7.13 15.24
CA ASP A 89 -6.99 -6.30 15.44
C ASP A 89 -6.95 -5.00 14.60
N VAL A 90 -5.77 -4.41 14.45
CA VAL A 90 -5.57 -3.10 13.81
C VAL A 90 -4.27 -3.08 13.01
N ILE A 91 -4.36 -2.55 11.78
CA ILE A 91 -3.22 -2.17 10.95
C ILE A 91 -3.23 -0.65 10.81
N VAL A 92 -2.15 0.01 11.24
CA VAL A 92 -1.96 1.45 11.07
C VAL A 92 -1.05 1.71 9.86
N LEU A 93 -1.55 2.42 8.84
CA LEU A 93 -0.73 2.78 7.68
C LEU A 93 0.10 4.03 7.93
N GLY A 94 1.42 3.91 7.87
CA GLY A 94 2.34 5.05 7.95
C GLY A 94 2.80 5.57 6.57
N GLY A 95 3.50 6.70 6.58
CA GLY A 95 4.16 7.26 5.39
C GLY A 95 3.25 8.05 4.46
N GLY A 96 3.83 8.65 3.41
CA GLY A 96 3.14 9.63 2.57
C GLY A 96 1.86 9.12 1.88
N MET A 97 1.84 7.84 1.49
CA MET A 97 0.67 7.22 0.85
C MET A 97 -0.52 7.07 1.82
N SER A 98 -0.29 7.01 3.13
CA SER A 98 -1.37 6.92 4.13
C SER A 98 -2.31 8.14 4.13
N ASN A 99 -1.92 9.24 3.49
CA ASN A 99 -2.78 10.42 3.32
C ASN A 99 -3.91 10.20 2.31
N ALA A 100 -3.82 9.18 1.45
CA ALA A 100 -4.88 8.82 0.51
C ALA A 100 -6.07 8.19 1.26
N ARG A 101 -7.04 9.02 1.67
CA ARG A 101 -8.19 8.61 2.49
C ARG A 101 -9.00 7.45 1.90
N ALA A 102 -9.06 7.37 0.57
CA ALA A 102 -9.75 6.28 -0.12
C ALA A 102 -9.18 4.89 0.24
N LEU A 103 -7.90 4.77 0.60
CA LEU A 103 -7.29 3.48 0.98
C LEU A 103 -8.05 2.79 2.12
N TYR A 104 -8.57 3.55 3.09
CA TYR A 104 -9.22 3.01 4.28
C TYR A 104 -10.59 2.40 4.01
N ALA A 105 -11.21 2.70 2.86
CA ALA A 105 -12.44 2.05 2.40
C ALA A 105 -12.12 1.00 1.32
N GLU A 106 -11.26 1.35 0.38
CA GLU A 106 -10.94 0.55 -0.79
C GLU A 106 -10.19 -0.75 -0.43
N VAL A 107 -9.14 -0.65 0.39
CA VAL A 107 -8.31 -1.83 0.70
C VAL A 107 -9.09 -2.88 1.49
N PRO A 108 -9.81 -2.55 2.58
CA PRO A 108 -10.59 -3.54 3.32
C PRO A 108 -11.67 -4.22 2.47
N ARG A 109 -12.30 -3.49 1.54
CA ARG A 109 -13.30 -4.07 0.62
C ARG A 109 -12.75 -5.20 -0.25
N ARG A 110 -11.43 -5.24 -0.47
CA ARG A 110 -10.75 -6.26 -1.29
C ARG A 110 -10.25 -7.46 -0.47
N TRP A 111 -10.23 -7.39 0.86
CA TRP A 111 -9.60 -8.44 1.69
C TRP A 111 -10.30 -9.79 1.62
N GLY A 112 -11.62 -9.82 1.46
CA GLY A 112 -12.37 -11.09 1.36
C GLY A 112 -11.93 -11.98 0.20
N ALA A 113 -11.21 -11.45 -0.81
CA ALA A 113 -10.65 -12.24 -1.90
C ALA A 113 -9.31 -12.93 -1.55
N TYR A 114 -8.64 -12.53 -0.47
CA TYR A 114 -7.25 -12.91 -0.17
C TYR A 114 -7.02 -13.41 1.25
N VAL A 115 -7.87 -13.01 2.20
CA VAL A 115 -7.84 -13.52 3.57
C VAL A 115 -8.55 -14.87 3.61
N PHE A 116 -7.96 -15.85 4.29
CA PHE A 116 -8.47 -17.22 4.33
C PHE A 116 -9.82 -17.36 5.10
N SER A 117 -10.11 -16.43 6.01
CA SER A 117 -11.32 -16.42 6.83
C SER A 117 -12.52 -15.83 6.10
N ASP A 118 -13.72 -16.39 6.37
CA ASP A 118 -15.01 -15.86 5.90
C ASP A 118 -15.31 -14.44 6.44
N VAL A 119 -14.65 -14.06 7.54
CA VAL A 119 -14.83 -12.78 8.21
C VAL A 119 -13.47 -12.15 8.50
N VAL A 120 -13.30 -10.89 8.09
CA VAL A 120 -12.10 -10.09 8.38
C VAL A 120 -12.44 -9.01 9.39
N GLN A 121 -11.96 -9.17 10.63
CA GLN A 121 -12.19 -8.22 11.73
C GLN A 121 -11.11 -7.14 11.85
N THR A 122 -9.94 -7.36 11.23
CA THR A 122 -8.84 -6.40 11.20
C THR A 122 -9.33 -5.02 10.74
N ARG A 123 -8.94 -3.96 11.44
CA ARG A 123 -9.26 -2.59 11.05
C ARG A 123 -8.05 -1.92 10.40
N LEU A 124 -8.24 -1.31 9.23
CA LEU A 124 -7.23 -0.45 8.60
C LEU A 124 -7.46 1.00 9.02
N VAL A 125 -6.49 1.64 9.67
CA VAL A 125 -6.66 2.99 10.22
C VAL A 125 -5.50 3.93 9.86
N PRO A 126 -5.77 5.25 9.73
CA PRO A 126 -4.72 6.24 9.55
C PRO A 126 -3.89 6.42 10.83
N PRO A 127 -2.65 6.92 10.72
CA PRO A 127 -1.82 7.19 11.89
C PRO A 127 -2.34 8.45 12.59
N ALA A 128 -2.61 8.37 13.89
CA ALA A 128 -3.13 9.50 14.67
C ALA A 128 -2.09 10.59 14.95
N HIS A 129 -0.79 10.26 14.87
CA HIS A 129 0.30 11.14 15.29
C HIS A 129 1.25 11.55 14.15
N GLY A 130 0.97 11.12 12.91
CA GLY A 130 1.71 11.54 11.71
C GLY A 130 3.24 11.55 11.90
N ASP A 131 3.85 12.67 11.55
CA ASP A 131 5.31 12.89 11.61
C ASP A 131 5.87 12.81 13.03
N SER A 132 5.05 13.05 14.06
CA SER A 132 5.46 12.94 15.47
C SER A 132 5.49 11.50 15.98
N SER A 133 5.05 10.52 15.18
CA SER A 133 4.98 9.11 15.62
C SER A 133 6.36 8.55 15.99
N GLY A 134 7.42 8.95 15.28
CA GLY A 134 8.78 8.48 15.54
C GLY A 134 9.32 8.93 16.91
N VAL A 135 9.23 10.23 17.20
CA VAL A 135 9.71 10.80 18.48
C VAL A 135 8.89 10.31 19.67
N ARG A 136 7.56 10.16 19.50
CA ARG A 136 6.69 9.59 20.54
C ARG A 136 7.02 8.13 20.82
N GLY A 137 7.24 7.34 19.77
CA GLY A 137 7.68 5.95 19.90
C GLY A 137 8.99 5.84 20.66
N ALA A 138 9.98 6.69 20.33
CA ALA A 138 11.26 6.73 21.03
C ALA A 138 11.11 7.09 22.52
N ALA A 139 10.28 8.09 22.85
CA ALA A 139 10.01 8.45 24.24
C ALA A 139 9.33 7.32 25.03
N TRP A 140 8.46 6.52 24.39
CA TRP A 140 7.77 5.40 25.03
C TRP A 140 8.65 4.16 25.22
N LEU A 141 9.77 4.02 24.49
CA LEU A 141 10.68 2.88 24.65
C LEU A 141 11.35 2.84 26.05
N TRP A 142 11.60 4.00 26.64
CA TRP A 142 12.24 4.13 27.96
C TRP A 142 11.28 4.54 29.08
N GLY A 143 9.97 4.59 28.80
CA GLY A 143 8.93 4.86 29.79
C GLY A 143 8.63 3.64 30.67
N ARG A 144 9.57 3.30 31.57
CA ARG A 144 9.34 2.50 32.77
C ARG A 144 10.08 3.10 33.95
#